data_AF-A0A165X6I2-F1
#
_entry.id   AF-A0A165X6I2-F1
#
_cell.length_a   1.000
_cell.length_b   1.000
_cell.length_c   1.000
_cell.angle_alpha   90.00
_cell.angle_beta   90.00
_cell.angle_gamma   90.00
#
_symmetry.space_group_name_H-M   'P 1'
#
loop_
_entity.id
_entity.type
_entity.pdbx_description
1 polymer ?
#
loop_
_entity_poly.entity_id
_entity_poly.type
_entity_poly.pdbx_seq_one_letter_code
_entity_poly.pdbx_strand_id
1 'polypeptide(L)'
;MDLVANHFDLAIRARHPGDETLIAQRYTYDPVGLFSRKPQELITEDNIASFALQDPGGFLAEFSVGTTSTHMIETTNFRLTKQLALSTDCVAVLPISLCEQEVGQGRLRLLKTTLQIPQVPLYIVTPARKHRPKRTRAFIQHIVESAKARR
;
A
#
# COMPACT_ATOMS: atom_id res chain seq x y z
N MET A 1 15.49 4.84 -7.04
CA MET A 1 16.13 5.87 -6.19
C MET A 1 17.30 5.21 -5.47
N ASP A 2 18.49 5.76 -5.65
CA ASP A 2 19.74 5.19 -5.14
C ASP A 2 20.08 5.83 -3.78
N LEU A 3 20.05 5.05 -2.69
CA LEU A 3 20.35 5.56 -1.36
C LEU A 3 21.82 5.96 -1.22
N VAL A 4 22.71 5.25 -1.91
CA VAL A 4 24.16 5.43 -1.82
C VAL A 4 24.57 6.70 -2.55
N ALA A 5 24.14 6.85 -3.80
CA ALA A 5 24.45 8.02 -4.63
C ALA A 5 23.87 9.32 -4.07
N ASN A 6 22.71 9.26 -3.41
CA ASN A 6 22.03 10.44 -2.87
C ASN A 6 22.31 10.69 -1.38
N HIS A 7 23.28 9.98 -0.78
CA HIS A 7 23.69 10.14 0.62
C HIS A 7 22.53 10.01 1.64
N PHE A 8 21.53 9.17 1.35
CA PHE A 8 20.48 8.87 2.30
C PHE A 8 20.95 7.84 3.34
N ASP A 9 20.68 8.11 4.62
CA ASP A 9 21.03 7.23 5.74
C ASP A 9 20.11 5.98 5.79
N LEU A 10 18.85 6.11 5.36
CA LEU A 10 17.86 5.03 5.27
C LEU A 10 16.73 5.39 4.29
N ALA A 11 15.95 4.40 3.87
CA ALA A 11 14.66 4.57 3.21
C ALA A 11 13.60 3.66 3.85
N ILE A 12 12.34 4.08 3.79
CA ILE A 12 11.18 3.22 4.07
C ILE A 12 10.60 2.80 2.72
N ARG A 13 10.44 1.49 2.52
CA ARG A 13 9.93 0.94 1.25
C ARG A 13 8.83 -0.07 1.48
N ALA A 14 7.86 -0.07 0.59
CA ALA A 14 6.78 -1.05 0.53
C ALA A 14 7.04 -2.08 -0.57
N ARG A 15 6.65 -3.33 -0.33
CA ARG A 15 6.78 -4.49 -1.24
C ARG A 15 8.21 -4.87 -1.60
N HIS A 16 8.89 -4.04 -2.40
CA HIS A 16 10.21 -4.35 -2.96
C HIS A 16 11.31 -3.55 -2.25
N PRO A 17 12.17 -4.19 -1.45
CA PRO A 17 13.20 -3.49 -0.68
C PRO A 17 14.34 -2.89 -1.53
N GLY A 18 14.57 -3.41 -2.74
CA GLY A 18 15.65 -2.97 -3.64
C GLY A 18 16.75 -4.03 -3.82
N ASP A 19 17.88 -3.61 -4.36
CA ASP A 19 18.95 -4.49 -4.84
C ASP A 19 19.91 -4.98 -3.74
N GLU A 20 20.79 -5.93 -4.09
CA GLU A 20 21.70 -6.65 -3.19
C GLU A 20 22.70 -5.77 -2.42
N THR A 21 22.91 -4.52 -2.85
CA THR A 21 23.80 -3.55 -2.17
C THR A 21 23.18 -2.92 -0.92
N LEU A 22 21.92 -3.27 -0.62
CA LEU A 22 21.14 -2.72 0.48
C LEU A 22 20.81 -3.80 1.52
N ILE A 23 20.84 -3.40 2.79
CA ILE A 23 20.33 -4.21 3.89
C ILE A 23 18.88 -3.82 4.11
N ALA A 24 17.97 -4.78 3.93
CA ALA A 24 16.54 -4.60 4.12
C ALA A 24 16.04 -5.37 5.35
N GLN A 25 15.43 -4.65 6.28
CA GLN A 25 14.80 -5.21 7.46
C GLN A 25 13.30 -4.94 7.40
N ARG A 26 12.48 -5.98 7.27
CA ARG A 26 11.03 -5.86 7.41
C ARG A 26 10.70 -5.49 8.84
N TYR A 27 9.90 -4.45 9.04
CA TYR A 27 9.53 -4.01 10.39
C TYR A 27 8.03 -4.17 10.66
N THR A 28 7.17 -4.13 9.64
CA THR A 28 5.75 -4.46 9.79
C THR A 28 5.10 -4.88 8.46
N TYR A 29 3.81 -5.15 8.51
CA TYR A 29 2.91 -5.28 7.38
C TYR A 29 1.84 -4.21 7.48
N ASP A 30 1.39 -3.70 6.33
CA ASP A 30 0.24 -2.83 6.21
C ASP A 30 -0.89 -3.62 5.52
N PRO A 31 -2.02 -3.87 6.22
CA PRO A 31 -3.16 -4.53 5.61
C PRO A 31 -3.69 -3.75 4.41
N VAL A 32 -4.19 -4.47 3.42
CA VAL A 32 -4.80 -3.89 2.22
C VAL A 32 -6.30 -4.17 2.26
N GLY A 33 -7.09 -3.20 1.83
CA GLY A 33 -8.54 -3.30 1.78
C GLY A 33 -9.11 -2.74 0.48
N LEU A 34 -10.39 -3.01 0.27
CA LEU A 34 -11.19 -2.43 -0.81
C LEU A 34 -11.90 -1.18 -0.32
N PHE A 35 -11.80 -0.10 -1.09
CA PHE A 35 -12.41 1.16 -0.72
C PHE A 35 -13.27 1.71 -1.85
N SER A 36 -14.43 2.25 -1.49
CA SER A 36 -15.24 3.05 -2.40
C SER A 36 -15.93 4.17 -1.64
N ARG A 37 -16.26 5.26 -2.34
CA ARG A 37 -17.07 6.34 -1.80
C ARG A 37 -18.53 5.89 -1.60
N LYS A 38 -19.05 5.08 -2.52
CA LYS A 38 -20.41 4.53 -2.43
C LYS A 38 -20.41 3.29 -1.52
N PRO A 39 -21.46 3.10 -0.69
CA PRO A 39 -21.66 1.81 -0.06
C PRO A 39 -21.87 0.76 -1.14
N GLN A 40 -21.22 -0.38 -1.00
CA GLN A 40 -21.43 -1.54 -1.85
C GLN A 40 -21.78 -2.75 -0.98
N GLU A 41 -22.45 -3.73 -1.58
CA GLU A 41 -22.67 -5.03 -0.96
C GLU A 41 -21.35 -5.79 -0.79
N LEU A 42 -21.42 -6.98 -0.20
CA LEU A 42 -20.26 -7.85 -0.01
C LEU A 42 -19.57 -8.12 -1.35
N ILE A 43 -18.28 -7.81 -1.45
CA ILE A 43 -17.48 -8.11 -2.64
C ILE A 43 -17.03 -9.57 -2.57
N THR A 44 -17.25 -10.31 -3.65
CA THR A 44 -16.92 -11.73 -3.80
C THR A 44 -16.17 -11.95 -5.10
N GLU A 45 -15.65 -13.17 -5.29
CA GLU A 45 -14.97 -13.59 -6.53
C GLU A 45 -15.90 -13.46 -7.75
N ASP A 46 -17.20 -13.69 -7.56
CA ASP A 46 -18.19 -13.67 -8.65
C ASP A 46 -18.58 -12.26 -9.10
N ASN A 47 -18.56 -11.28 -8.19
CA ASN A 47 -19.07 -9.92 -8.49
C ASN A 47 -17.97 -8.88 -8.70
N ILE A 48 -16.72 -9.14 -8.27
CA ILE A 48 -15.65 -8.15 -8.33
C ILE A 48 -15.40 -7.65 -9.76
N ALA A 49 -15.51 -8.53 -10.75
CA ALA A 49 -15.33 -8.19 -12.17
C ALA A 49 -16.45 -7.29 -12.72
N SER A 50 -17.53 -7.04 -11.98
CA SER A 50 -18.57 -6.08 -12.39
C SER A 50 -18.25 -4.63 -11.99
N PHE A 51 -17.27 -4.43 -11.09
CA PHE A 51 -16.89 -3.11 -10.61
C PHE A 51 -15.70 -2.55 -11.37
N ALA A 52 -15.67 -1.22 -11.51
CA ALA A 52 -14.47 -0.50 -11.95
C ALA A 52 -13.37 -0.64 -10.88
N LEU A 53 -12.55 -1.69 -10.99
CA LEU A 53 -11.50 -2.03 -10.02
C LEU A 53 -10.21 -1.27 -10.34
N GLN A 54 -9.66 -0.59 -9.32
CA GLN A 54 -8.39 0.12 -9.36
C GLN A 54 -7.41 -0.58 -8.43
N ASP A 55 -6.54 -1.40 -9.02
CA ASP A 55 -5.52 -2.16 -8.31
C ASP A 55 -4.10 -1.76 -8.74
N PRO A 56 -3.60 -0.60 -8.26
CA PRO A 56 -2.24 -0.14 -8.56
C PRO A 56 -1.15 -1.10 -8.07
N GLY A 57 -1.49 -2.02 -7.16
CA GLY A 57 -0.56 -2.95 -6.52
C GLY A 57 -0.51 -4.33 -7.18
N GLY A 58 -1.48 -4.65 -8.05
CA GLY A 58 -1.65 -5.99 -8.61
C GLY A 58 -1.97 -7.05 -7.55
N PHE A 59 -2.66 -6.69 -6.47
CA PHE A 59 -3.06 -7.61 -5.39
C PHE A 59 -4.22 -8.54 -5.80
N LEU A 60 -5.03 -8.14 -6.77
CA LEU A 60 -6.22 -8.81 -7.29
C LEU A 60 -6.16 -8.86 -8.83
N ALA A 61 -4.94 -9.02 -9.37
CA ALA A 61 -4.70 -9.02 -10.80
C ALA A 61 -5.47 -10.14 -11.52
N GLU A 62 -5.68 -11.28 -10.84
CA GLU A 62 -6.48 -12.41 -11.32
C GLU A 62 -7.95 -12.06 -11.57
N PHE A 63 -8.49 -11.04 -10.88
CA PHE A 63 -9.86 -10.58 -11.02
C PHE A 63 -10.00 -9.35 -11.93
N SER A 64 -8.88 -8.79 -12.38
CA SER A 64 -8.85 -7.60 -13.26
C SER A 64 -9.06 -7.94 -14.74
N VAL A 65 -9.13 -9.22 -15.09
CA VAL A 65 -9.21 -9.70 -16.48
C VAL A 65 -10.65 -9.53 -17.00
N GLY A 66 -10.90 -8.46 -17.75
CA GLY A 66 -12.16 -8.23 -18.48
C GLY A 66 -12.86 -6.90 -18.19
N THR A 67 -12.36 -6.10 -17.24
CA THR A 67 -13.04 -4.90 -16.73
C THR A 67 -12.45 -3.57 -17.19
N THR A 68 -11.75 -3.56 -18.33
CA THR A 68 -11.18 -2.32 -18.88
C THR A 68 -12.28 -1.48 -19.51
N SER A 69 -13.00 -0.71 -18.70
CA SER A 69 -13.79 0.40 -19.20
C SER A 69 -12.84 1.36 -19.92
N THR A 70 -13.10 1.65 -21.19
CA THR A 70 -12.26 2.48 -22.09
C THR A 70 -12.02 3.92 -21.59
N HIS A 71 -12.67 4.31 -20.49
CA HIS A 71 -12.56 5.64 -19.88
C HIS A 71 -11.90 5.66 -18.50
N MET A 72 -11.32 4.53 -18.06
CA MET A 72 -10.71 4.46 -16.73
C MET A 72 -9.23 4.86 -16.77
N ILE A 73 -8.82 5.80 -15.91
CA ILE A 73 -7.41 6.17 -15.76
C ILE A 73 -6.70 5.04 -15.01
N GLU A 74 -5.71 4.43 -15.65
CA GLU A 74 -4.83 3.47 -15.00
C GLU A 74 -3.65 4.17 -14.32
N THR A 75 -3.29 3.70 -13.13
CA THR A 75 -2.13 4.22 -12.41
C THR A 75 -1.56 3.18 -11.46
N THR A 76 -0.26 3.25 -11.21
CA THR A 76 0.43 2.46 -10.19
C THR A 76 0.65 3.25 -8.89
N ASN A 77 0.15 4.49 -8.83
CA ASN A 77 0.32 5.36 -7.67
C ASN A 77 -0.87 5.29 -6.72
N PHE A 78 -0.67 4.71 -5.54
CA PHE A 78 -1.71 4.54 -4.51
C PHE A 78 -2.39 5.87 -4.11
N ARG A 79 -1.65 6.99 -4.07
CA ARG A 79 -2.24 8.29 -3.73
C ARG A 79 -3.17 8.78 -4.83
N LEU A 80 -2.79 8.58 -6.10
CA LEU A 80 -3.64 8.93 -7.23
C LEU A 80 -4.88 8.04 -7.27
N THR A 81 -4.73 6.73 -7.09
CA THR A 81 -5.86 5.80 -6.96
C THR A 81 -6.81 6.20 -5.83
N LYS A 82 -6.29 6.62 -4.65
CA LYS A 82 -7.15 7.16 -3.59
C LYS A 82 -7.95 8.39 -4.03
N GLN A 83 -7.32 9.32 -4.75
CA GLN A 83 -8.02 10.50 -5.28
C GLN A 83 -9.08 10.13 -6.30
N LEU A 84 -8.82 9.13 -7.15
CA LEU A 84 -9.82 8.59 -8.08
C LEU A 84 -10.99 7.98 -7.30
N ALA A 85 -10.74 7.15 -6.28
CA ALA A 85 -11.80 6.57 -5.45
C ALA A 85 -12.67 7.59 -4.70
N LEU A 86 -12.15 8.80 -4.47
CA LEU A 86 -12.89 9.92 -3.88
C LEU A 86 -13.72 10.69 -4.91
N SER A 87 -13.29 10.72 -6.18
CA SER A 87 -13.90 11.55 -7.23
C SER A 87 -14.77 10.76 -8.21
N THR A 88 -14.55 9.46 -8.35
CA THR A 88 -15.25 8.58 -9.29
C THR A 88 -15.88 7.38 -8.57
N ASP A 89 -16.79 6.70 -9.26
CA ASP A 89 -17.43 5.49 -8.76
C ASP A 89 -16.59 4.26 -9.14
N CYS A 90 -15.51 4.04 -8.39
CA CYS A 90 -14.65 2.88 -8.53
C CYS A 90 -14.44 2.16 -7.19
N VAL A 91 -13.91 0.95 -7.26
CA VAL A 91 -13.43 0.17 -6.11
C VAL A 91 -11.90 0.21 -6.16
N ALA A 92 -11.28 0.79 -5.13
CA ALA A 92 -9.82 0.91 -5.05
C ALA A 92 -9.23 -0.10 -4.06
N VAL A 93 -8.18 -0.78 -4.49
CA VAL A 93 -7.38 -1.70 -3.66
C VAL A 93 -6.21 -0.91 -3.07
N LEU A 94 -6.26 -0.61 -1.76
CA LEU A 94 -5.30 0.30 -1.13
C LEU A 94 -4.89 -0.16 0.28
N PRO A 95 -3.69 0.20 0.75
CA PRO A 95 -3.32 0.00 2.15
C PRO A 95 -4.26 0.76 3.10
N ILE A 96 -4.66 0.13 4.20
CA ILE A 96 -5.62 0.72 5.15
C ILE A 96 -5.08 2.03 5.71
N SER A 97 -3.79 2.08 6.08
CA SER A 97 -3.14 3.26 6.65
C SER A 97 -3.25 4.51 5.77
N LEU A 98 -3.35 4.34 4.44
CA LEU A 98 -3.46 5.44 3.49
C LEU A 98 -4.86 6.09 3.48
N CYS A 99 -5.88 5.35 3.91
CA CYS A 99 -7.29 5.71 3.81
C CYS A 99 -7.94 6.05 5.17
N GLU A 100 -7.23 5.87 6.29
CA GLU A 100 -7.77 6.05 7.64
C GLU A 100 -8.49 7.40 7.83
N GLN A 101 -7.88 8.48 7.36
CA GLN A 101 -8.44 9.83 7.49
C GLN A 101 -9.76 9.97 6.73
N GLU A 102 -9.81 9.54 5.47
CA GLU A 102 -11.00 9.63 4.64
C GLU A 102 -12.13 8.70 5.11
N VAL A 103 -11.76 7.54 5.67
CA VAL A 103 -12.71 6.62 6.29
C VAL A 103 -13.30 7.21 7.57
N GLY A 104 -12.46 7.78 8.44
CA GLY A 104 -12.92 8.46 9.65
C GLY A 104 -13.82 9.67 9.37
N GLN A 105 -13.65 10.31 8.22
CA GLN A 105 -14.51 11.40 7.73
C GLN A 105 -15.75 10.91 6.96
N GLY A 106 -15.92 9.61 6.75
CA GLY A 106 -17.02 9.04 5.98
C GLY A 106 -16.99 9.33 4.47
N ARG A 107 -15.87 9.85 3.95
CA ARG A 107 -15.67 10.13 2.52
C ARG A 107 -15.28 8.90 1.72
N LEU A 108 -14.60 7.95 2.36
CA LEU A 108 -14.33 6.60 1.86
C LEU A 108 -14.93 5.58 2.83
N ARG A 109 -15.26 4.40 2.32
CA ARG A 109 -15.72 3.27 3.12
C ARG A 109 -14.88 2.06 2.81
N LEU A 110 -14.43 1.37 3.85
CA LEU A 110 -13.83 0.05 3.73
C LEU A 110 -14.96 -0.96 3.41
N LEU A 111 -14.86 -1.61 2.27
CA LEU A 111 -15.83 -2.60 1.81
C LEU A 111 -15.54 -3.95 2.47
N LYS A 112 -16.60 -4.71 2.75
CA LYS A 112 -16.48 -6.10 3.18
C LYS A 112 -16.20 -6.96 1.96
N THR A 113 -15.32 -7.94 2.12
CA THR A 113 -14.96 -8.87 1.04
C THR A 113 -14.66 -10.26 1.58
N THR A 114 -14.93 -11.28 0.78
CA THR A 114 -14.48 -12.66 1.03
C THR A 114 -13.12 -12.95 0.39
N LEU A 115 -12.61 -12.04 -0.44
CA LEU A 115 -11.35 -12.17 -1.15
C LEU A 115 -10.16 -12.16 -0.20
N GLN A 116 -9.17 -13.00 -0.49
CA GLN A 116 -7.91 -13.01 0.23
C GLN A 116 -6.98 -11.93 -0.32
N ILE A 117 -6.94 -10.77 0.34
CA ILE A 117 -6.06 -9.67 -0.07
C ILE A 117 -4.75 -9.76 0.74
N PRO A 118 -3.58 -9.91 0.08
CA PRO A 118 -2.31 -9.99 0.79
C PRO A 118 -1.96 -8.65 1.45
N GLN A 119 -1.24 -8.71 2.58
CA GLN A 119 -0.74 -7.52 3.25
C GLN A 119 0.56 -7.03 2.60
N VAL A 120 0.79 -5.72 2.65
CA VAL A 120 2.00 -5.10 2.09
C VAL A 120 3.13 -5.12 3.11
N PRO A 121 4.26 -5.81 2.84
CA PRO A 121 5.40 -5.75 3.73
C PRO A 121 6.08 -4.37 3.64
N LEU A 122 6.40 -3.80 4.81
CA LEU A 122 7.13 -2.55 4.93
C LEU A 122 8.55 -2.82 5.46
N TYR A 123 9.53 -2.23 4.79
CA TYR A 123 10.95 -2.41 5.04
C TYR A 123 11.61 -1.10 5.42
N ILE A 124 12.53 -1.18 6.37
CA ILE A 124 13.59 -0.20 6.57
C ILE A 124 14.77 -0.69 5.75
N VAL A 125 15.26 0.16 4.84
CA VAL A 125 16.34 -0.15 3.92
C VAL A 125 17.51 0.77 4.20
N THR A 126 18.71 0.22 4.34
CA THR A 126 19.94 0.97 4.62
C THR A 126 21.07 0.53 3.70
N PRO A 127 22.03 1.42 3.37
CA PRO A 127 23.24 1.01 2.68
C PRO A 127 24.00 -0.08 3.44
N ALA A 128 24.53 -1.09 2.73
CA ALA A 128 25.43 -2.07 3.32
C ALA A 128 26.80 -1.43 3.63
N ARG A 129 26.95 -0.84 4.83
CA ARG A 129 28.20 -0.21 5.29
C ARG A 129 28.60 -0.77 6.64
N LYS A 130 29.92 -0.92 6.85
CA LYS A 130 30.50 -1.49 8.09
C LYS A 130 30.13 -0.70 9.35
N HIS A 131 29.93 0.62 9.24
CA HIS A 131 29.60 1.49 10.36
C HIS A 131 28.30 2.26 10.13
N ARG A 132 27.29 2.04 10.98
CA ARG A 132 26.02 2.79 10.99
C ARG A 132 26.05 3.85 12.10
N PRO A 133 25.77 5.14 11.81
CA PRO A 133 25.75 6.18 12.83
C PRO A 133 24.78 5.88 13.98
N LYS A 134 25.13 6.29 15.20
CA LYS A 134 24.29 6.08 16.40
C LYS A 134 22.88 6.68 16.25
N ARG A 135 22.77 7.88 15.64
CA ARG A 135 21.48 8.54 15.36
C ARG A 135 20.56 7.67 14.49
N THR A 136 21.09 7.07 13.43
CA THR A 136 20.33 6.24 12.49
C THR A 136 19.88 4.96 13.18
N ARG A 137 20.75 4.35 14.01
CA ARG A 137 20.38 3.18 14.81
C ARG A 137 19.24 3.48 15.79
N ALA A 138 19.33 4.58 16.53
CA ALA A 138 18.29 4.99 17.48
C ALA A 138 16.95 5.27 16.78
N PHE A 139 16.98 5.93 15.63
CA PHE A 139 15.77 6.22 14.86
C PHE A 139 15.12 4.94 14.29
N ILE A 140 15.92 4.01 13.75
CA ILE A 140 15.41 2.70 13.30
C ILE A 140 14.76 1.95 14.46
N GLN A 141 15.40 1.93 15.62
CA GLN A 141 14.86 1.29 16.82
C GLN A 141 13.49 1.88 17.18
N HIS A 142 13.40 3.22 17.21
CA HIS A 142 12.16 3.91 17.52
C HIS A 142 11.02 3.59 16.53
N ILE A 143 11.32 3.51 15.22
CA ILE A 143 10.32 3.12 14.20
C ILE A 143 9.82 1.70 14.46
N VAL A 144 10.73 0.76 14.70
CA VAL A 144 10.38 -0.66 14.94
C VAL A 144 9.53 -0.81 16.21
N GLU A 145 9.87 -0.11 17.27
CA GLU A 145 9.10 -0.11 18.53
C GLU A 145 7.71 0.50 18.35
N SER A 146 7.63 1.65 17.69
CA SER A 146 6.35 2.33 17.42
C SER A 146 5.43 1.48 16.55
N ALA A 147 5.99 0.73 15.59
CA ALA A 147 5.21 -0.18 14.75
C ALA A 147 4.69 -1.40 15.52
N LYS A 148 5.43 -1.89 16.52
CA LYS A 148 4.97 -2.98 17.41
C LYS A 148 3.84 -2.52 18.32
N ALA A 149 3.89 -1.29 18.81
CA ALA A 149 2.86 -0.74 19.71
C ALA A 149 1.50 -0.49 19.03
N ARG A 150 1.45 -0.48 17.69
CA ARG A 150 0.22 -0.31 16.90
C ARG A 150 -0.45 -1.63 16.49
N ARG A 151 0.16 -2.78 16.81
CA ARG A 151 -0.42 -4.11 16.59
C ARG A 151 -1.23 -4.54 17.79
#